data_AF-A0A444JXX8-F1
#
_entry.id   AF-A0A444JXX8-F1
#
_cell.length_a   1.000
_cell.length_b   1.000
_cell.length_c   1.000
_cell.angle_alpha   90.00
_cell.angle_beta   90.00
_cell.angle_gamma   90.00
#
_symmetry.space_group_name_H-M   'P 1'
#
loop_
_entity.id
_entity.type
_entity.pdbx_description
1 polymer ?
#
loop_
_entity_poly.entity_id
_entity_poly.type
_entity_poly.pdbx_seq_one_letter_code
_entity_poly.pdbx_strand_id
1 'polypeptide(L)'
;RLASFGALEIRENVGLALASLALRRGTIGPRPFGLTLPGPGRWIAGQGVAALWTGPDQWMIEYEGRADLGFAAELKQFAAGCSVTEQTDGWVAFEIVLRAGSRPLEALLSKLINIDLADFGPGRARRTG
;
A
#
# COMPACT_ATOMS: atom_id res chain seq x y z
N ARG A 1 -7.91 5.63 15.40
CA ARG A 1 -8.48 7.01 15.62
C ARG A 1 -9.36 7.46 14.45
N LEU A 2 -10.42 8.27 14.69
CA LEU A 2 -11.33 8.80 13.65
C LEU A 2 -11.50 10.32 13.81
N ALA A 3 -11.51 11.06 12.70
CA ALA A 3 -11.82 12.49 12.64
C ALA A 3 -12.65 12.84 11.40
N SER A 4 -13.53 13.83 11.50
CA SER A 4 -14.40 14.26 10.40
C SER A 4 -14.36 15.78 10.23
N PHE A 5 -14.27 16.24 8.98
CA PHE A 5 -14.24 17.65 8.59
C PHE A 5 -15.09 17.87 7.35
N GLY A 6 -16.34 18.29 7.56
CA GLY A 6 -17.31 18.41 6.46
C GLY A 6 -17.51 17.07 5.74
N ALA A 7 -17.20 17.03 4.45
CA ALA A 7 -17.34 15.82 3.62
C ALA A 7 -16.16 14.84 3.73
N LEU A 8 -15.09 15.19 4.47
CA LEU A 8 -13.91 14.36 4.67
C LEU A 8 -13.98 13.59 5.98
N GLU A 9 -13.62 12.32 5.92
CA GLU A 9 -13.34 11.48 7.07
C GLU A 9 -11.90 10.98 6.98
N ILE A 10 -11.17 11.03 8.09
CA ILE A 10 -9.83 10.49 8.21
C ILE A 10 -9.82 9.47 9.34
N ARG A 11 -9.44 8.25 9.01
CA ARG A 11 -9.39 7.12 9.94
C ARG A 11 -8.00 6.51 9.92
N GLU A 12 -7.43 6.30 11.09
CA GLU A 12 -6.25 5.47 11.24
C GLU A 12 -6.63 3.99 11.05
N ASN A 13 -5.94 3.31 10.14
CA ASN A 13 -6.06 1.88 9.94
C ASN A 13 -4.95 1.17 10.72
N VAL A 14 -5.29 0.78 11.95
CA VAL A 14 -4.41 -0.01 12.84
C VAL A 14 -4.39 -1.50 12.49
N GLY A 15 -5.28 -1.95 11.59
CA GLY A 15 -5.41 -3.36 11.21
C GLY A 15 -4.54 -3.75 10.02
N LEU A 16 -3.88 -2.79 9.37
CA LEU A 16 -3.10 -3.03 8.16
C LEU A 16 -1.74 -3.64 8.49
N ALA A 17 -1.51 -4.89 8.08
CA ALA A 17 -0.17 -5.46 8.08
C ALA A 17 0.63 -5.01 6.86
N LEU A 18 1.92 -4.79 7.05
CA LEU A 18 2.85 -4.37 6.00
C LEU A 18 4.11 -5.23 6.02
N ALA A 19 4.53 -5.69 4.84
CA ALA A 19 5.82 -6.34 4.69
C ALA A 19 6.52 -5.89 3.41
N SER A 20 7.81 -5.57 3.51
CA SER A 20 8.62 -5.28 2.33
C SER A 20 9.03 -6.58 1.65
N LEU A 21 9.02 -6.57 0.32
CA LEU A 21 9.33 -7.71 -0.53
C LEU A 21 10.34 -7.29 -1.60
N ALA A 22 11.48 -7.98 -1.67
CA ALA A 22 12.50 -7.75 -2.69
C ALA A 22 12.88 -9.05 -3.40
N LEU A 23 12.84 -9.07 -4.73
CA LEU A 23 13.24 -10.24 -5.50
C LEU A 23 14.76 -10.40 -5.48
N ARG A 24 15.26 -11.62 -5.21
CA ARG A 24 16.71 -11.88 -5.28
C ARG A 24 17.13 -12.05 -6.73
N ARG A 25 18.34 -11.57 -7.04
CA ARG A 25 18.95 -11.68 -8.37
C ARG A 25 18.91 -13.13 -8.88
N GLY A 26 18.49 -13.31 -10.13
CA GLY A 26 18.47 -14.61 -10.81
C GLY A 26 17.30 -15.51 -10.44
N THR A 27 16.26 -14.97 -9.78
CA THR A 27 15.03 -15.71 -9.45
C THR A 27 13.86 -15.22 -10.30
N ILE A 28 12.84 -16.07 -10.47
CA ILE A 28 11.63 -15.75 -11.23
C ILE A 28 10.74 -14.83 -10.38
N GLY A 29 10.11 -13.85 -11.02
CA GLY A 29 9.21 -12.90 -10.35
C GLY A 29 8.13 -13.59 -9.52
N PRO A 30 7.90 -13.14 -8.27
CA PRO A 30 7.02 -13.82 -7.34
C PRO A 30 5.56 -13.47 -7.63
N ARG A 31 4.66 -14.35 -7.20
CA ARG A 31 3.21 -14.12 -7.23
C ARG A 31 2.62 -14.43 -5.85
N PRO A 32 2.93 -13.62 -4.81
CA PRO A 32 2.47 -13.90 -3.46
C PRO A 32 0.94 -13.97 -3.45
N PHE A 33 0.39 -15.03 -2.86
CA PHE A 33 -1.06 -15.31 -2.87
C PHE A 33 -1.69 -15.36 -4.28
N GLY A 34 -0.91 -15.54 -5.34
CA GLY A 34 -1.38 -15.46 -6.73
C GLY A 34 -1.50 -14.03 -7.28
N LEU A 35 -1.18 -12.99 -6.50
CA LEU A 35 -1.21 -11.60 -6.94
C LEU A 35 -0.07 -11.32 -7.93
N THR A 36 -0.39 -10.72 -9.08
CA THR A 36 0.64 -10.22 -10.01
C THR A 36 1.14 -8.88 -9.50
N LEU A 37 2.43 -8.80 -9.16
CA LEU A 37 2.99 -7.60 -8.56
C LEU A 37 3.05 -6.43 -9.56
N PRO A 38 2.78 -5.20 -9.09
CA PRO A 38 2.64 -4.03 -9.95
C PRO A 38 3.99 -3.46 -10.42
N GLY A 39 3.99 -2.76 -11.56
CA GLY A 39 5.15 -1.98 -12.03
C GLY A 39 5.22 -0.57 -11.43
N PRO A 40 6.15 0.28 -11.91
CA PRO A 40 6.38 1.63 -11.38
C PRO A 40 5.12 2.49 -11.24
N GLY A 41 4.95 3.10 -10.07
CA GLY A 41 3.87 4.03 -9.76
C GLY A 41 2.47 3.38 -9.65
N ARG A 42 2.42 2.06 -9.51
CA ARG A 42 1.16 1.30 -9.46
C ARG A 42 0.96 0.67 -8.08
N TRP A 43 -0.32 0.58 -7.74
CA TRP A 43 -0.84 -0.22 -6.63
C TRP A 43 -1.93 -1.14 -7.18
N ILE A 44 -2.02 -2.36 -6.65
CA ILE A 44 -3.01 -3.35 -7.05
C ILE A 44 -3.46 -4.14 -5.81
N ALA A 45 -4.77 -4.37 -5.72
CA ALA A 45 -5.36 -5.26 -4.74
C ALA A 45 -5.99 -6.47 -5.43
N GLY A 46 -5.95 -7.62 -4.76
CA GLY A 46 -6.53 -8.87 -5.23
C GLY A 46 -6.05 -10.06 -4.41
N GLN A 47 -6.76 -11.18 -4.47
CA GLN A 47 -6.39 -12.40 -3.73
C GLN A 47 -6.26 -12.19 -2.21
N GLY A 48 -7.02 -11.25 -1.64
CA GLY A 48 -7.01 -10.93 -0.21
C GLY A 48 -5.86 -10.04 0.27
N VAL A 49 -4.94 -9.67 -0.62
CA VAL A 49 -3.81 -8.77 -0.32
C VAL A 49 -3.76 -7.60 -1.30
N ALA A 50 -2.92 -6.61 -1.00
CA ALA A 50 -2.56 -5.57 -1.96
C ALA A 50 -1.04 -5.38 -2.02
N ALA A 51 -0.58 -4.69 -3.05
CA ALA A 51 0.83 -4.37 -3.24
C ALA A 51 0.99 -3.01 -3.91
N LEU A 52 1.97 -2.23 -3.45
CA LEU A 52 2.50 -1.07 -4.18
C LEU A 52 3.96 -1.27 -4.56
N TRP A 53 4.33 -0.72 -5.70
CA TRP A 53 5.71 -0.67 -6.16
C TRP A 53 6.53 0.33 -5.34
N THR A 54 7.71 -0.09 -4.88
CA THR A 54 8.64 0.77 -4.12
C THR A 54 10.00 0.94 -4.81
N GLY A 55 10.36 0.06 -5.75
CA GLY A 55 11.60 0.12 -6.50
C GLY A 55 11.70 -1.00 -7.54
N PRO A 56 12.69 -0.99 -8.44
CA PRO A 56 12.96 -2.12 -9.32
C PRO A 56 13.09 -3.40 -8.49
N ASP A 57 12.29 -4.41 -8.82
CA ASP A 57 12.25 -5.68 -8.09
C ASP A 57 11.89 -5.56 -6.59
N GLN A 58 11.20 -4.48 -6.20
CA GLN A 58 10.84 -4.16 -4.82
C GLN A 58 9.39 -3.66 -4.66
N TRP A 59 8.72 -4.15 -3.63
CA TRP A 59 7.33 -3.85 -3.31
C TRP A 59 7.11 -3.74 -1.81
N MET A 60 6.04 -3.04 -1.43
CA MET A 60 5.40 -3.18 -0.11
C MET A 60 4.11 -3.97 -0.31
N ILE A 61 3.91 -5.02 0.49
CA ILE A 61 2.70 -5.84 0.49
C ILE A 61 1.84 -5.44 1.69
N GLU A 62 0.54 -5.35 1.46
CA GLU A 62 -0.49 -4.94 2.39
C GLU A 62 -1.45 -6.11 2.65
N TYR A 63 -1.83 -6.32 3.90
CA TYR A 63 -2.87 -7.28 4.27
C TYR A 63 -3.78 -6.72 5.36
N GLU A 64 -5.02 -6.43 4.97
CA GLU A 64 -6.05 -5.87 5.85
C GLU A 64 -6.44 -6.83 6.99
N GLY A 65 -6.54 -6.29 8.21
CA GLY A 65 -6.97 -7.03 9.41
C GLY A 65 -5.94 -8.02 9.94
N ARG A 66 -4.66 -7.86 9.60
CA ARG A 66 -3.58 -8.80 9.91
C ARG A 66 -2.42 -8.19 10.71
N ALA A 67 -2.52 -6.94 11.14
CA ALA A 67 -1.43 -6.22 11.79
C ALA A 67 -0.82 -6.95 13.00
N ASP A 68 -1.64 -7.65 13.79
CA ASP A 68 -1.19 -8.35 14.99
C ASP A 68 -0.55 -9.73 14.70
N LEU A 69 -0.44 -10.11 13.43
CA LEU A 69 0.12 -11.39 13.00
C LEU A 69 1.49 -11.13 12.40
N GLY A 70 2.43 -12.06 12.58
CA GLY A 70 3.76 -12.01 11.96
C GLY A 70 3.70 -12.18 10.44
N PHE A 71 3.17 -11.16 9.75
CA PHE A 71 2.77 -11.19 8.35
C PHE A 71 3.95 -11.50 7.43
N ALA A 72 5.13 -10.99 7.73
CA ALA A 72 6.34 -11.30 6.96
C ALA A 72 6.62 -12.82 6.86
N ALA A 73 6.38 -13.58 7.94
CA ALA A 73 6.58 -15.02 7.94
C ALA A 73 5.53 -15.76 7.09
N GLU A 74 4.28 -15.29 7.09
CA GLU A 74 3.22 -15.82 6.22
C GLU A 74 3.53 -15.51 4.75
N LEU A 75 3.80 -14.24 4.41
CA LEU A 75 4.14 -13.82 3.06
C LEU A 75 5.35 -14.60 2.50
N LYS A 76 6.34 -14.89 3.35
CA LYS A 76 7.53 -15.65 2.95
C LYS A 76 7.22 -17.03 2.36
N GLN A 77 6.12 -17.66 2.79
CA GLN A 77 5.68 -18.95 2.27
C GLN A 77 5.23 -18.87 0.81
N PHE A 78 4.74 -17.70 0.38
CA PHE A 78 4.24 -17.45 -0.98
C PHE A 78 5.22 -16.66 -1.86
N ALA A 79 6.38 -16.30 -1.32
CA ALA A 79 7.38 -15.48 -2.00
C ALA A 79 8.77 -16.15 -2.00
N ALA A 80 8.81 -17.38 -2.51
CA ALA A 80 10.07 -18.08 -2.76
C ALA A 80 10.99 -17.22 -3.63
N GLY A 81 12.29 -17.29 -3.37
CA GLY A 81 13.26 -16.44 -4.10
C GLY A 81 13.35 -14.99 -3.61
N CYS A 82 12.44 -14.50 -2.77
CA CYS A 82 12.48 -13.11 -2.29
C CYS A 82 13.11 -12.93 -0.90
N SER A 83 13.55 -11.73 -0.58
CA SER A 83 13.76 -11.26 0.80
C SER A 83 12.47 -10.61 1.29
N VAL A 84 12.05 -10.94 2.52
CA VAL A 84 10.82 -10.42 3.14
C VAL A 84 11.18 -9.83 4.50
N THR A 85 10.71 -8.63 4.79
CA THR A 85 10.92 -7.98 6.09
C THR A 85 9.60 -7.48 6.63
N GLU A 86 9.37 -7.68 7.92
CA GLU A 86 8.23 -7.12 8.65
C GLU A 86 8.33 -5.58 8.65
N GLN A 87 7.21 -4.90 8.43
CA GLN A 87 7.14 -3.44 8.34
C GLN A 87 5.94 -2.85 9.08
N THR A 88 5.04 -3.67 9.63
CA THR A 88 3.77 -3.21 10.22
C THR A 88 3.97 -2.07 11.22
N ASP A 89 4.89 -2.21 12.17
CA ASP A 89 5.15 -1.18 13.20
C ASP A 89 6.00 0.01 12.70
N GLY A 90 6.49 -0.04 11.46
CA GLY A 90 7.29 1.02 10.85
C GLY A 90 6.48 2.15 10.23
N TRP A 91 5.15 2.01 10.16
CA TRP A 91 4.26 2.92 9.46
C TRP A 91 2.98 3.19 10.26
N VAL A 92 2.36 4.33 9.98
CA VAL A 92 0.97 4.60 10.37
C VAL A 92 0.16 4.77 9.10
N ALA A 93 -0.90 3.96 8.94
CA ALA A 93 -1.78 4.05 7.79
C ALA A 93 -3.00 4.91 8.13
N PHE A 94 -3.27 5.91 7.28
CA PHE A 94 -4.49 6.70 7.35
C PHE A 94 -5.31 6.53 6.07
N GLU A 95 -6.57 6.17 6.24
CA GLU A 95 -7.57 6.20 5.19
C GLU A 95 -8.28 7.55 5.18
N ILE A 96 -8.37 8.16 4.00
CA ILE A 96 -9.11 9.40 3.78
C ILE A 96 -10.32 9.05 2.92
N VAL A 97 -11.51 9.15 3.49
CA VAL A 97 -12.77 8.81 2.84
C VAL A 97 -13.55 10.09 2.56
N LEU A 98 -14.10 10.16 1.36
CA LEU A 98 -15.03 11.22 0.94
C LEU A 98 -16.47 10.73 1.06
N ARG A 99 -17.32 11.53 1.70
CA ARG A 99 -18.76 11.26 1.79
C ARG A 99 -19.55 11.86 0.62
N ALA A 100 -19.00 12.84 -0.11
CA ALA A 100 -19.58 13.40 -1.33
C ALA A 100 -18.56 14.20 -2.16
N GLY A 101 -18.44 13.89 -3.46
CA GLY A 101 -17.60 14.61 -4.43
C GLY A 101 -16.08 14.47 -4.20
N SER A 102 -15.25 14.64 -5.24
CA SER A 102 -13.78 14.54 -5.15
C SER A 102 -13.09 15.85 -4.75
N ARG A 103 -13.75 16.99 -5.02
CA ARG A 103 -13.17 18.34 -4.86
C ARG A 103 -12.55 18.62 -3.49
N PRO A 104 -13.15 18.21 -2.35
CA PRO A 104 -12.53 18.41 -1.03
C PRO A 104 -11.21 17.65 -0.87
N LEU A 105 -11.09 16.44 -1.42
CA LEU A 105 -9.86 15.66 -1.37
C LEU A 105 -8.79 16.29 -2.26
N GLU A 106 -9.14 16.70 -3.48
CA GLU A 106 -8.20 17.39 -4.38
C GLU A 106 -7.63 18.67 -3.74
N ALA A 107 -8.49 19.46 -3.08
CA ALA A 107 -8.08 20.66 -2.34
C ALA A 107 -7.19 20.35 -1.12
N LEU A 108 -7.37 19.20 -0.47
CA LEU A 108 -6.51 18.75 0.63
C LEU A 108 -5.15 18.29 0.11
N LEU A 109 -5.15 17.38 -0.87
CA LEU A 109 -3.93 16.78 -1.42
C LEU A 109 -3.05 17.83 -2.09
N SER A 110 -3.63 18.76 -2.88
CA SER A 110 -2.87 19.84 -3.52
C SER A 110 -2.13 20.78 -2.56
N LYS A 111 -2.56 20.86 -1.29
CA LYS A 111 -1.90 21.68 -0.26
C LYS A 111 -0.83 20.94 0.53
N LEU A 112 -0.94 19.61 0.63
CA LEU A 112 -0.16 18.80 1.58
C LEU A 112 0.75 17.77 0.91
N ILE A 113 0.49 17.46 -0.37
CA ILE A 113 1.13 16.36 -1.08
C ILE A 113 1.64 16.86 -2.42
N ASN A 114 2.94 16.68 -2.66
CA ASN A 114 3.55 17.01 -3.94
C ASN A 114 3.27 15.89 -4.95
N ILE A 115 2.07 15.91 -5.53
CA ILE A 115 1.62 14.95 -6.53
C ILE A 115 0.75 15.62 -7.59
N ASP A 116 0.96 15.26 -8.86
CA ASP A 116 0.07 15.67 -9.93
C ASP A 116 -1.23 14.84 -9.86
N LEU A 117 -2.30 15.47 -9.36
CA LEU A 117 -3.60 14.83 -9.20
C LEU A 117 -4.27 14.50 -10.54
N ALA A 118 -3.86 15.14 -11.65
CA ALA A 118 -4.44 14.84 -12.96
C ALA A 118 -4.07 13.44 -13.46
N ASP A 119 -2.91 12.91 -13.07
CA ASP A 119 -2.44 11.54 -13.39
C ASP A 119 -2.46 10.59 -12.17
N PHE A 120 -3.06 11.01 -11.05
CA PHE A 120 -3.12 10.21 -9.82
C PHE A 120 -4.53 9.71 -9.51
N GLY A 121 -4.98 8.75 -10.31
CA GLY A 121 -6.27 8.04 -10.15
C GLY A 121 -6.18 6.68 -9.44
N PRO A 122 -7.27 5.90 -9.42
CA PRO A 122 -7.31 4.56 -8.83
C PRO A 122 -6.19 3.64 -9.35
N GLY A 123 -5.63 2.82 -8.45
CA GLY A 123 -4.55 1.88 -8.79
C GLY A 123 -3.17 2.53 -8.97
N ARG A 124 -2.99 3.76 -8.47
CA ARG A 124 -1.71 4.46 -8.41
C ARG A 124 -1.20 4.54 -6.98
N ALA A 125 0.12 4.51 -6.85
CA ALA A 125 0.82 4.81 -5.60
C ALA A 125 2.10 5.60 -5.91
N ARG A 126 2.41 6.58 -5.06
CA ARG A 126 3.59 7.43 -5.20
C ARG A 126 4.18 7.67 -3.82
N ARG A 127 5.50 7.54 -3.72
CA ARG A 127 6.25 8.15 -2.62
C ARG A 127 6.41 9.63 -2.94
N THR A 128 6.03 10.47 -2.00
CA THR A 128 6.10 11.94 -2.08
C THR A 128 6.82 12.48 -0.84
N GLY A 129 7.19 13.76 -0.86
CA GLY A 129 7.99 14.44 0.17
C GLY A 129 7.14 15.17 1.18
#